data_AF-A0A7S0JMG2-F1
#
_entry.id   AF-A0A7S0JMG2-F1
#
_cell.length_a   1.000
_cell.length_b   1.000
_cell.length_c   1.000
_cell.angle_alpha   90.00
_cell.angle_beta   90.00
_cell.angle_gamma   90.00
#
_symmetry.space_group_name_H-M   'P 1'
#
loop_
_entity.id
_entity.type
_entity.pdbx_description
1 polymer ?
#
loop_
_entity_poly.entity_id
_entity_poly.type
_entity_poly.pdbx_seq_one_letter_code
_entity_poly.pdbx_strand_id
1 'polypeptide(L)'
;RSRGKGKKFPRDDASKEPHLTAFMGFKAGMTHIVRDVDKPGSKLHKKETLEAVTIVETPAMVVVGVVGYVKTPQGLRALNTVWAEHLNDEIRRRFYKNWFKSKKKAFTKYAKKYTNGSINQELESLKKNADVVRVIAHTQVRK
;
A
#
# COMPACT_ATOMS: atom_id res chain seq x y z
N ARG A 1 -1.53 -5.68 16.92
CA ARG A 1 -1.15 -5.28 15.53
C ARG A 1 -0.65 -3.85 15.59
N SER A 2 0.48 -3.53 14.94
CA SER A 2 1.13 -2.22 15.06
C SER A 2 0.71 -1.17 14.02
N ARG A 3 -0.04 -1.55 12.99
CA ARG A 3 -0.47 -0.65 11.89
C ARG A 3 -1.99 -0.73 11.70
N GLY A 4 -2.58 0.37 11.22
CA GLY A 4 -3.99 0.41 10.84
C GLY A 4 -4.33 -0.62 9.78
N LYS A 5 -5.55 -1.18 9.83
CA LYS A 5 -6.04 -2.15 8.85
C LYS A 5 -7.27 -1.61 8.14
N GLY A 6 -7.15 -1.32 6.85
CA GLY A 6 -8.29 -1.05 5.98
C GLY A 6 -9.18 -2.29 5.87
N LYS A 7 -10.41 -2.22 6.40
CA LYS A 7 -11.40 -3.31 6.33
C LYS A 7 -12.25 -3.24 5.05
N LYS A 8 -12.46 -2.04 4.54
CA LYS A 8 -13.22 -1.74 3.32
C LYS A 8 -12.43 -0.69 2.54
N PHE A 9 -12.38 -0.84 1.23
CA PHE A 9 -11.80 0.13 0.31
C PHE A 9 -12.95 0.88 -0.40
N PRO A 10 -12.67 2.05 -1.01
CA PRO A 10 -13.65 2.73 -1.86
C PRO A 10 -14.26 1.79 -2.90
N ARG A 11 -15.49 2.08 -3.32
CA ARG A 11 -16.13 1.33 -4.41
C ARG A 11 -15.40 1.64 -5.72
N ASP A 12 -15.25 0.60 -6.54
CA ASP A 12 -14.56 0.72 -7.82
C ASP A 12 -15.45 1.42 -8.86
N ASP A 13 -14.82 2.19 -9.75
CA ASP A 13 -15.44 2.93 -10.84
C ASP A 13 -14.69 2.60 -12.14
N ALA A 14 -15.30 1.72 -12.94
CA ALA A 14 -14.70 1.19 -14.16
C ALA A 14 -14.48 2.25 -15.26
N SER A 15 -15.07 3.45 -15.12
CA SER A 15 -14.87 4.54 -16.09
C SER A 15 -13.52 5.23 -15.95
N LYS A 16 -12.86 5.08 -14.79
CA LYS A 16 -11.61 5.78 -14.46
C LYS A 16 -10.42 4.85 -14.59
N GLU A 17 -9.26 5.45 -14.83
CA GLU A 17 -8.01 4.72 -14.81
C GLU A 17 -7.69 4.19 -13.40
N PRO A 18 -6.96 3.06 -13.31
CA PRO A 18 -6.54 2.49 -12.03
C PRO A 18 -5.73 3.50 -11.20
N HIS A 19 -6.13 3.72 -9.96
CA HIS A 19 -5.44 4.58 -9.01
C HIS A 19 -5.23 3.88 -7.66
N LEU A 20 -4.22 4.30 -6.91
CA LEU A 20 -3.92 3.74 -5.60
C LEU A 20 -4.93 4.22 -4.55
N THR A 21 -5.48 3.29 -3.77
CA THR A 21 -6.56 3.59 -2.83
C THR A 21 -6.10 4.08 -1.45
N ALA A 22 -4.84 3.84 -1.08
CA ALA A 22 -4.34 4.12 0.26
C ALA A 22 -2.83 4.37 0.27
N PHE A 23 -2.38 5.16 1.25
CA PHE A 23 -0.98 5.46 1.49
C PHE A 23 -0.64 5.29 2.98
N MET A 24 0.64 5.08 3.29
CA MET A 24 1.13 4.96 4.67
C MET A 24 1.93 6.20 5.05
N GLY A 25 1.58 6.81 6.18
CA GLY A 25 2.35 7.90 6.77
C GLY A 25 2.68 7.65 8.23
N PHE A 26 3.56 8.50 8.77
CA PHE A 26 4.01 8.51 10.16
C PHE A 26 3.64 9.86 10.78
N LYS A 27 3.09 9.85 11.99
CA LYS A 27 2.76 11.10 12.69
C LYS A 27 4.04 11.82 13.07
N ALA A 28 4.27 13.01 12.53
CA ALA A 28 5.45 13.82 12.82
C ALA A 28 5.19 14.80 13.98
N GLY A 29 3.99 15.41 14.01
CA GLY A 29 3.67 16.40 15.03
C GLY A 29 2.30 17.06 14.80
N MET A 30 2.06 18.17 15.50
CA MET A 30 0.85 18.97 15.39
C MET A 30 1.23 20.45 15.50
N THR A 31 0.57 21.30 14.73
CA THR A 31 0.71 22.77 14.79
C THR A 31 -0.66 23.41 14.60
N HIS A 32 -0.72 24.75 14.53
CA HIS A 32 -1.89 25.49 14.10
C HIS A 32 -1.59 26.25 12.80
N ILE A 33 -2.62 26.48 11.99
CA ILE A 33 -2.56 27.35 10.82
C ILE A 33 -3.57 28.49 10.99
N VAL A 34 -3.26 29.62 10.37
CA VAL A 34 -4.24 30.67 10.08
C VAL A 34 -4.69 30.47 8.65
N ARG A 35 -6.00 30.42 8.40
CA ARG A 35 -6.55 30.42 7.05
C ARG A 35 -7.77 31.32 6.94
N ASP A 36 -7.97 31.87 5.75
CA ASP A 36 -9.21 32.54 5.37
C ASP A 36 -10.33 31.52 5.16
N VAL A 37 -11.49 31.79 5.75
CA VAL A 37 -12.66 30.94 5.59
C VAL A 37 -13.56 31.45 4.47
N ASP A 38 -13.53 30.76 3.33
CA ASP A 38 -14.48 30.97 2.25
C ASP A 38 -15.66 29.99 2.34
N LYS A 39 -16.62 30.31 3.23
CA LYS A 39 -17.86 29.54 3.39
C LYS A 39 -19.09 30.45 3.49
N PRO A 40 -19.76 30.77 2.37
CA PRO A 40 -20.97 31.59 2.37
C PRO A 40 -22.03 31.07 3.35
N GLY A 41 -22.66 31.98 4.11
CA GLY A 41 -23.63 31.63 5.16
C GLY A 41 -23.02 31.31 6.54
N SER A 42 -21.69 31.22 6.66
CA SER A 42 -21.00 31.13 7.95
C SER A 42 -20.77 32.51 8.56
N LYS A 43 -20.89 32.65 9.89
CA LYS A 43 -20.47 33.86 10.65
C LYS A 43 -18.98 34.20 10.49
N LEU A 44 -18.20 33.20 10.09
CA LEU A 44 -16.75 33.27 9.89
C LEU A 44 -16.37 33.50 8.42
N HIS A 45 -17.34 33.67 7.50
CA HIS A 45 -17.04 33.93 6.09
C HIS A 45 -16.19 35.21 5.93
N LYS A 46 -15.11 35.11 5.13
CA LYS A 46 -14.12 36.18 4.91
C LYS A 46 -13.42 36.66 6.18
N LYS A 47 -13.26 35.78 7.17
CA LYS A 47 -12.45 36.03 8.35
C LYS A 47 -11.36 34.98 8.46
N GLU A 48 -10.25 35.39 9.07
CA GLU A 48 -9.16 34.50 9.46
C GLU A 48 -9.58 33.66 10.67
N THR A 49 -9.25 32.37 10.63
CA THR A 49 -9.48 31.45 11.76
C THR A 49 -8.23 30.63 12.04
N LEU A 50 -7.96 30.38 13.33
CA LEU A 50 -6.92 29.48 13.80
C LEU A 50 -7.45 28.04 13.88
N GLU A 51 -6.83 27.12 13.14
CA GLU A 51 -7.20 25.70 13.13
C GLU A 51 -6.00 24.81 13.49
N ALA A 52 -6.24 23.80 14.33
CA ALA A 52 -5.23 22.81 14.67
C ALA A 52 -5.06 21.79 13.53
N VAL A 53 -3.81 21.51 13.15
CA VAL A 53 -3.46 20.59 12.07
C VAL A 53 -2.43 19.56 12.53
N THR A 54 -2.61 18.31 12.08
CA THR A 54 -1.64 17.23 12.32
C THR A 54 -0.71 17.09 11.11
N ILE A 55 0.60 17.07 11.35
CA ILE A 55 1.60 16.84 10.32
C ILE A 55 1.89 15.34 10.24
N VAL A 56 1.73 14.77 9.05
CA VAL A 56 2.01 13.36 8.75
C VAL A 56 3.12 13.28 7.72
N GLU A 57 4.27 12.74 8.13
CA GLU A 57 5.39 12.45 7.23
C GLU A 57 5.04 11.25 6.36
N THR A 58 5.18 11.39 5.04
CA THR A 58 4.76 10.39 4.06
C THR A 58 5.94 10.05 3.12
N PRO A 59 6.90 9.23 3.59
CA PRO A 59 8.01 8.83 2.73
C PRO A 59 7.50 8.01 1.54
N ALA A 60 8.22 8.07 0.42
CA ALA A 60 7.86 7.33 -0.78
C ALA A 60 7.72 5.82 -0.50
N MET A 61 6.64 5.23 -1.01
CA MET A 61 6.40 3.80 -0.91
C MET A 61 6.90 3.07 -2.15
N VAL A 62 7.44 1.87 -1.97
CA VAL A 62 7.86 1.00 -3.07
C VAL A 62 6.85 -0.10 -3.27
N VAL A 63 6.45 -0.31 -4.53
CA VAL A 63 5.62 -1.46 -4.91
C VAL A 63 6.50 -2.70 -5.05
N VAL A 64 6.10 -3.78 -4.38
CA VAL A 64 6.91 -5.00 -4.25
C VAL A 64 6.21 -6.25 -4.75
N GLY A 65 4.93 -6.15 -5.09
CA GLY A 65 4.15 -7.25 -5.61
C GLY A 65 2.70 -6.90 -5.82
N VAL A 66 1.95 -7.87 -6.35
CA VAL A 66 0.52 -7.78 -6.67
C VAL A 66 -0.18 -9.03 -6.14
N VAL A 67 -1.38 -8.86 -5.62
CA VAL A 67 -2.27 -9.93 -5.14
C VAL A 67 -3.59 -9.84 -5.90
N GLY A 68 -4.01 -10.94 -6.49
CA GLY A 68 -5.37 -11.07 -7.03
C GLY A 68 -6.30 -11.75 -6.02
N TYR A 69 -7.54 -11.28 -5.99
CA TYR A 69 -8.63 -11.89 -5.25
C TYR A 69 -9.73 -12.31 -6.21
N VAL A 70 -10.32 -13.48 -5.93
CA VAL A 70 -11.52 -13.98 -6.60
C VAL A 70 -12.70 -13.93 -5.66
N LYS A 71 -13.88 -13.61 -6.19
CA LYS A 71 -15.14 -13.63 -5.49
C LYS A 71 -15.69 -15.05 -5.51
N THR A 72 -15.69 -15.69 -4.35
CA THR A 72 -16.37 -16.95 -4.12
C THR A 72 -17.70 -16.69 -3.40
N PRO A 73 -18.64 -17.66 -3.37
CA PRO A 73 -19.89 -17.51 -2.61
C PRO A 73 -19.68 -17.19 -1.12
N GLN A 74 -18.53 -17.56 -0.56
CA GLN A 74 -18.15 -17.31 0.84
C GLN A 74 -17.40 -15.98 1.03
N GLY A 75 -17.09 -15.24 -0.05
CA GLY A 75 -16.39 -13.95 -0.01
C GLY A 75 -15.14 -13.90 -0.89
N LEU A 76 -14.27 -12.92 -0.62
CA LEU A 76 -13.04 -12.76 -1.38
C LEU A 76 -11.96 -13.72 -0.90
N ARG A 77 -11.41 -14.53 -1.82
CA ARG A 77 -10.28 -15.42 -1.58
C ARG A 77 -9.07 -14.96 -2.36
N ALA A 78 -7.89 -14.95 -1.73
CA ALA A 78 -6.64 -14.66 -2.43
C ALA A 78 -6.33 -15.82 -3.40
N LEU A 79 -6.10 -15.50 -4.66
CA LEU A 79 -5.69 -16.45 -5.69
C LEU A 79 -4.18 -16.67 -5.60
N ASN A 80 -3.42 -15.74 -6.17
CA ASN A 80 -1.96 -15.79 -6.26
C ASN A 80 -1.37 -14.44 -5.84
N THR A 81 -0.11 -14.47 -5.43
CA THR A 81 0.70 -13.28 -5.17
C THR A 81 1.94 -13.32 -6.04
N VAL A 82 2.10 -12.31 -6.89
CA VAL A 82 3.29 -12.12 -7.71
C VAL A 82 4.18 -11.08 -7.03
N TRP A 83 5.43 -11.44 -6.74
CA TRP A 83 6.41 -10.54 -6.12
C TRP A 83 7.38 -10.02 -7.16
N ALA A 84 7.93 -8.83 -6.98
CA ALA A 84 9.01 -8.30 -7.81
C ALA A 84 10.29 -9.17 -7.73
N GLU A 85 11.12 -9.11 -8.77
CA GLU A 85 12.37 -9.88 -8.87
C GLU A 85 13.37 -9.48 -7.79
N HIS A 86 13.67 -8.19 -7.72
CA HIS A 86 14.65 -7.64 -6.79
C HIS A 86 13.93 -7.00 -5.60
N LEU A 87 13.90 -7.73 -4.49
CA LEU A 87 13.37 -7.25 -3.22
C LEU A 87 14.50 -6.75 -2.32
N ASN A 88 14.39 -5.49 -1.89
CA ASN A 88 15.32 -4.88 -0.93
C ASN A 88 15.28 -5.59 0.43
N ASP A 89 16.39 -5.54 1.16
CA ASP A 89 16.56 -6.18 2.47
C ASP A 89 15.57 -5.64 3.52
N GLU A 90 15.07 -4.41 3.37
CA GLU A 90 14.04 -3.84 4.24
C GLU A 90 12.74 -4.65 4.24
N ILE A 91 12.37 -5.21 3.08
CA ILE A 91 11.21 -6.08 2.92
C ILE A 91 11.53 -7.44 3.53
N ARG A 92 12.71 -7.99 3.21
CA ARG A 92 13.15 -9.30 3.73
C ARG A 92 13.19 -9.32 5.25
N ARG A 93 13.56 -8.21 5.90
CA ARG A 93 13.53 -8.04 7.36
C ARG A 93 12.17 -8.34 7.97
N ARG A 94 11.06 -8.08 7.28
CA ARG A 94 9.71 -8.36 7.79
C ARG A 94 9.42 -9.85 7.98
N PHE A 95 10.18 -10.72 7.30
CA PHE A 95 10.04 -12.17 7.37
C PHE A 95 10.88 -12.81 8.48
N TYR A 96 11.67 -12.02 9.22
CA TYR A 96 12.52 -12.51 10.29
C TYR A 96 12.31 -11.70 11.57
N LYS A 97 12.10 -12.39 12.69
CA LYS A 97 12.12 -11.75 14.01
C LYS A 97 13.54 -11.31 14.39
N ASN A 98 14.52 -12.19 14.16
CA ASN A 98 15.94 -11.96 14.42
C ASN A 98 16.75 -11.92 13.12
N TRP A 99 16.80 -10.75 12.47
CA TRP A 99 17.47 -10.59 11.17
C TRP A 99 18.96 -10.96 11.21
N PHE A 100 19.70 -10.43 12.19
CA PHE A 100 21.17 -10.59 12.26
C PHE A 100 21.63 -12.02 12.55
N LYS A 101 20.80 -12.82 13.25
CA LYS A 101 21.09 -14.24 13.51
C LYS A 101 20.59 -15.17 12.40
N SER A 102 19.92 -14.65 11.38
CA SER A 102 19.34 -15.45 10.30
C SER A 102 20.30 -15.61 9.13
N LYS A 103 20.12 -16.70 8.35
CA LYS A 103 20.85 -16.91 7.07
C LYS A 103 20.33 -16.04 5.91
N LYS A 104 19.29 -15.20 6.14
CA LYS A 104 18.71 -14.25 5.17
C LYS A 104 18.35 -14.86 3.80
N LYS A 105 17.77 -16.07 3.79
CA LYS A 105 17.43 -16.82 2.55
C LYS A 105 16.04 -16.54 1.98
N ALA A 106 15.27 -15.60 2.54
CA ALA A 106 13.95 -15.23 2.02
C ALA A 106 14.04 -14.77 0.55
N PHE A 107 13.08 -15.19 -0.27
CA PHE A 107 12.97 -14.90 -1.70
C PHE A 107 14.13 -15.37 -2.61
N THR A 108 15.16 -16.03 -2.09
CA THR A 108 16.28 -16.54 -2.92
C THR A 108 15.85 -17.55 -3.97
N LYS A 109 14.88 -18.42 -3.66
CA LYS A 109 14.27 -19.34 -4.64
C LYS A 109 13.29 -18.64 -5.58
N TYR A 110 12.62 -17.60 -5.10
CA TYR A 110 11.63 -16.86 -5.88
C TYR A 110 12.30 -16.04 -6.98
N ALA A 111 13.45 -15.43 -6.70
CA ALA A 111 14.23 -14.72 -7.72
C ALA A 111 14.58 -15.63 -8.91
N LYS A 112 14.84 -16.92 -8.68
CA LYS A 112 15.10 -17.90 -9.75
C LYS A 112 13.87 -18.22 -10.63
N LYS A 113 12.66 -17.83 -10.23
CA LYS A 113 11.47 -17.99 -11.08
C LYS A 113 11.47 -17.02 -12.26
N TYR A 114 12.11 -15.86 -12.09
CA TYR A 114 12.20 -14.85 -13.14
C TYR A 114 13.06 -15.32 -14.32
N THR A 115 14.17 -16.02 -14.04
CA THR A 115 15.02 -16.60 -15.09
C THR A 115 14.31 -17.69 -15.90
N ASN A 116 13.30 -18.34 -15.33
CA ASN A 116 12.58 -19.44 -15.96
C ASN A 116 11.28 -19.00 -16.67
N GLY A 117 10.94 -17.70 -16.65
CA GLY A 117 9.76 -17.14 -17.33
C GLY A 117 8.40 -17.46 -16.69
N SER A 118 8.35 -18.14 -15.54
CA SER A 118 7.10 -18.59 -14.93
C SER A 118 6.21 -17.45 -14.40
N ILE A 119 6.78 -16.26 -14.18
CA ILE A 119 6.08 -15.10 -13.62
C ILE A 119 5.04 -14.54 -14.60
N ASN A 120 5.32 -14.55 -15.90
CA ASN A 120 4.38 -14.06 -16.91
C ASN A 120 3.09 -14.89 -16.93
N GLN A 121 3.21 -16.21 -16.75
CA GLN A 121 2.06 -17.10 -16.62
C GLN A 121 1.25 -16.83 -15.34
N GLU A 122 1.94 -16.56 -14.21
CA GLU A 122 1.27 -16.16 -12.97
C GLU A 122 0.51 -14.82 -13.14
N LEU A 123 1.07 -13.86 -13.87
CA LEU A 123 0.43 -12.57 -14.19
C LEU A 123 -0.76 -12.73 -15.13
N GLU A 124 -0.66 -13.56 -16.17
CA GLU A 124 -1.77 -13.86 -17.06
C GLU A 124 -2.93 -14.55 -16.34
N SER A 125 -2.61 -15.48 -15.42
CA SER A 125 -3.61 -16.14 -14.58
C SER A 125 -4.33 -15.15 -13.67
N LEU A 126 -3.61 -14.18 -13.11
CA LEU A 126 -4.20 -13.08 -12.35
C LEU A 126 -5.13 -12.22 -13.21
N LYS A 127 -4.71 -11.86 -14.42
CA LYS A 127 -5.53 -11.06 -15.35
C LYS A 127 -6.83 -11.76 -15.74
N LYS A 128 -6.81 -13.09 -15.89
CA LYS A 128 -7.98 -13.89 -16.30
C LYS A 128 -8.96 -14.14 -15.16
N ASN A 129 -8.44 -14.42 -13.96
CA ASN A 129 -9.25 -15.00 -12.88
C ASN A 129 -9.49 -14.05 -11.69
N ALA A 130 -8.78 -12.94 -11.57
CA ALA A 130 -8.93 -12.04 -10.44
C ALA A 130 -10.03 -11.00 -10.69
N ASP A 131 -10.99 -10.93 -9.77
CA ASP A 131 -12.01 -9.88 -9.75
C ASP A 131 -11.50 -8.58 -9.12
N VAL A 132 -10.57 -8.70 -8.16
CA VAL A 132 -9.99 -7.54 -7.45
C VAL A 132 -8.48 -7.68 -7.39
N VAL A 133 -7.78 -6.64 -7.82
CA VAL A 133 -6.31 -6.57 -7.78
C VAL A 133 -5.87 -5.62 -6.68
N ARG A 134 -4.89 -6.03 -5.88
CA ARG A 134 -4.27 -5.19 -4.84
C ARG A 134 -2.77 -5.19 -4.98
N VAL A 135 -2.18 -4.02 -4.77
CA VAL A 135 -0.73 -3.85 -4.76
C VAL A 135 -0.17 -4.09 -3.35
N ILE A 136 0.89 -4.87 -3.25
CA ILE A 136 1.72 -4.96 -2.05
C ILE A 136 2.73 -3.82 -2.12
N ALA A 137 2.59 -2.87 -1.20
CA ALA A 137 3.51 -1.74 -1.06
C ALA A 137 4.30 -1.82 0.26
N HIS A 138 5.52 -1.30 0.23
CA HIS A 138 6.45 -1.25 1.34
C HIS A 138 6.83 0.20 1.67
N THR A 139 6.83 0.53 2.97
CA THR A 139 7.29 1.82 3.50
C THR A 139 8.81 1.81 3.65
N GLN A 140 9.52 2.76 3.04
CA GLN A 140 10.95 3.00 3.28
C GLN A 140 11.10 3.78 4.60
N VAL A 141 11.45 3.07 5.68
CA VAL A 141 11.60 3.70 7.02
C VAL A 141 13.04 4.16 7.27
N ARG A 142 13.98 3.75 6.40
CA ARG A 142 15.36 4.20 6.41
C ARG A 142 15.66 4.86 5.06
N LYS A 143 16.60 5.81 5.09
CA LYS A 143 17.24 6.34 3.87
C LYS A 143 18.22 5.32 3.32
#